data_AF-A0A1J5P2B0-F1
#
_entry.id   AF-A0A1J5P2B0-F1
#
_cell.length_a   1.000
_cell.length_b   1.000
_cell.length_c   1.000
_cell.angle_alpha   90.00
_cell.angle_beta   90.00
_cell.angle_gamma   90.00
#
_symmetry.space_group_name_H-M   'P 1'
#
loop_
_entity.id
_entity.type
_entity.pdbx_description
1 polymer ?
#
loop_
_entity_poly.entity_id
_entity_poly.type
_entity_poly.pdbx_seq_one_letter_code
_entity_poly.pdbx_strand_id
1 'polypeptide(L)' 'MIPGELLTDPGDHLLNPGRRTVTLVVENTGDRPIQVGSHYHVAETNGALRFDRRQVGREAARGDSLRIGQGNDAVDGDA' A
#
# COMPACT_ATOMS: atom_id res chain seq x y z
N MET A 1 30.08 -11.80 -25.20
CA MET A 1 29.82 -10.47 -24.61
C MET A 1 28.44 -10.05 -25.04
N ILE A 2 27.52 -9.81 -24.10
CA ILE A 2 26.12 -9.46 -24.40
C ILE A 2 25.89 -8.00 -23.98
N PRO A 3 25.79 -7.06 -24.94
CA PRO A 3 25.50 -5.67 -24.62
C PRO A 3 24.17 -5.52 -23.86
N GLY A 4 24.22 -4.91 -22.67
CA GLY A 4 23.06 -4.68 -21.82
C GLY A 4 22.71 -5.83 -20.86
N GLU A 5 23.57 -6.85 -20.74
CA GLU A 5 23.35 -7.88 -19.73
C GLU A 5 23.44 -7.30 -18.31
N LEU A 6 22.43 -7.62 -17.49
CA LEU A 6 22.42 -7.31 -16.07
C LEU A 6 22.81 -8.58 -15.31
N LEU A 7 23.93 -8.50 -14.60
CA LEU A 7 24.36 -9.53 -13.66
C LEU A 7 23.99 -9.05 -12.25
N THR A 8 22.86 -9.51 -11.73
CA THR A 8 22.39 -9.14 -10.39
C THR A 8 22.82 -10.18 -9.37
N ASP A 9 23.23 -9.73 -8.19
CA ASP A 9 23.47 -10.60 -7.06
C ASP A 9 22.15 -11.26 -6.59
N PRO A 10 22.20 -12.48 -6.02
CA PRO A 10 21.04 -13.10 -5.42
C PRO A 10 20.64 -12.39 -4.11
N GLY A 11 19.34 -12.26 -3.87
CA GLY A 11 18.79 -11.73 -2.62
C GLY A 11 17.62 -10.78 -2.83
N ASP A 12 16.98 -10.39 -1.73
CA ASP A 12 15.87 -9.43 -1.71
C ASP A 12 16.29 -8.13 -1.02
N HIS A 13 15.73 -7.01 -1.48
CA HIS A 13 15.89 -5.71 -0.82
C HIS A 13 14.67 -5.40 0.03
N LEU A 14 14.88 -5.28 1.35
CA LEU A 14 13.83 -4.85 2.26
C LEU A 14 13.48 -3.38 2.01
N LEU A 15 12.22 -3.13 1.65
CA LEU A 15 11.70 -1.78 1.46
C LEU A 15 11.14 -1.22 2.76
N ASN A 16 11.41 0.05 3.01
CA ASN A 16 10.92 0.79 4.18
C ASN A 16 11.25 0.16 5.55
N PRO A 17 12.50 -0.32 5.78
CA PRO A 17 12.86 -0.94 7.05
C PRO A 17 12.71 0.04 8.22
N GLY A 18 12.23 -0.47 9.35
CA GLY A 18 12.09 0.31 10.60
C GLY A 18 10.99 1.36 10.61
N ARG A 19 10.19 1.48 9.53
CA ARG A 19 9.02 2.36 9.52
C ARG A 19 7.81 1.66 10.16
N ARG A 20 6.97 2.44 10.83
CA ARG A 20 5.68 1.94 11.33
C ARG A 20 4.78 1.63 10.14
N THR A 21 4.03 0.54 10.25
CA THR A 21 3.09 0.10 9.23
C THR A 21 1.73 -0.16 9.85
N VAL A 22 0.67 0.01 9.05
CA VAL A 22 -0.70 -0.36 9.40
C VAL A 22 -1.29 -1.16 8.24
N THR A 23 -2.03 -2.22 8.57
CA THR A 23 -2.82 -2.99 7.61
C THR A 23 -4.26 -2.54 7.69
N LEU A 24 -4.89 -2.28 6.56
CA LEU A 24 -6.26 -1.77 6.47
C LEU A 24 -7.07 -2.66 5.53
N VAL A 25 -8.31 -2.93 5.91
CA VAL A 25 -9.33 -3.40 4.98
C VAL A 25 -9.91 -2.17 4.27
N VAL A 26 -9.88 -2.18 2.94
CA VAL A 26 -10.35 -1.08 2.11
C VAL A 26 -11.36 -1.61 1.11
N GLU A 27 -12.50 -0.93 1.01
CA GLU A 27 -13.57 -1.27 0.08
C GLU A 27 -13.82 -0.12 -0.88
N ASN A 28 -13.89 -0.40 -2.19
CA ASN A 28 -14.35 0.56 -3.17
C ASN A 28 -15.87 0.49 -3.31
N THR A 29 -16.57 1.51 -2.81
CA THR A 29 -18.04 1.62 -2.89
C THR A 29 -18.51 2.39 -4.14
N GLY A 30 -17.58 2.80 -5.01
CA GLY A 30 -17.88 3.51 -6.24
C GLY A 30 -18.18 2.56 -7.41
N ASP A 31 -18.66 3.14 -8.50
CA ASP A 31 -18.97 2.44 -9.76
C ASP A 31 -17.80 2.43 -10.76
N ARG A 32 -16.66 3.03 -10.38
CA ARG A 32 -15.46 3.16 -11.19
C ARG A 32 -14.24 2.58 -10.48
N PRO A 33 -13.26 2.05 -11.23
CA PRO A 33 -12.00 1.60 -10.65
C PRO A 33 -11.22 2.78 -10.04
N ILE A 34 -10.52 2.51 -8.94
CA ILE A 34 -9.70 3.50 -8.21
C ILE A 34 -8.30 2.93 -8.02
N GLN A 35 -7.28 3.73 -8.36
CA GLN A 35 -5.87 3.42 -8.13
C GLN A 35 -5.27 4.50 -7.23
N VAL A 36 -4.44 4.09 -6.26
CA VAL A 36 -3.74 5.00 -5.34
C VAL A 36 -2.24 4.81 -5.49
N GLY A 37 -1.50 5.91 -5.61
CA GLY A 37 -0.04 5.88 -5.72
C GLY A 37 0.65 5.61 -4.38
N SER A 38 1.88 5.07 -4.42
CA SER A 38 2.64 4.66 -3.24
C SER A 38 2.97 5.78 -2.23
N HIS A 39 2.97 7.04 -2.68
CA HIS A 39 3.27 8.23 -1.87
C HIS A 39 2.08 9.18 -1.72
N TYR A 40 0.89 8.75 -2.12
CA TYR A 40 -0.31 9.54 -1.91
C TYR A 40 -0.76 9.42 -0.45
N HIS A 41 -1.27 10.50 0.13
CA HIS A 41 -1.77 10.46 1.49
C HIS A 41 -3.07 9.66 1.58
N VAL A 42 -2.99 8.45 2.14
CA VAL A 42 -4.12 7.51 2.19
C VAL A 42 -5.35 8.13 2.81
N ALA A 43 -5.20 8.92 3.88
CA ALA A 43 -6.36 9.51 4.55
C ALA A 43 -7.09 10.56 3.70
N GLU A 44 -6.47 11.07 2.63
CA GLU A 44 -7.05 12.02 1.67
C GLU A 44 -7.51 11.35 0.36
N THR A 45 -7.37 10.02 0.25
CA THR A 45 -7.80 9.29 -0.96
C THR A 45 -9.29 9.43 -1.22
N ASN A 46 -9.67 9.17 -2.47
CA ASN A 46 -11.06 9.22 -2.96
C ASN A 46 -12.07 8.74 -1.90
N GLY A 47 -13.10 9.55 -1.66
CA GLY A 47 -14.13 9.30 -0.65
C GLY A 47 -14.97 8.05 -0.90
N ALA A 48 -14.95 7.49 -2.11
CA ALA A 48 -15.55 6.19 -2.41
C ALA A 48 -14.76 4.99 -1.84
N LEU A 49 -13.54 5.21 -1.34
CA LEU A 49 -12.81 4.19 -0.59
C LEU A 49 -13.20 4.24 0.89
N ARG A 50 -13.93 3.21 1.33
CA ARG A 50 -14.40 3.03 2.70
C ARG A 50 -13.36 2.23 3.50
N PHE A 51 -12.88 2.83 4.59
CA PHE A 51 -11.99 2.24 5.60
C PHE A 51 -11.92 3.14 6.84
N ASP A 52 -11.33 2.65 7.94
CA ASP A 52 -11.14 3.45 9.15
C ASP A 52 -10.03 4.50 8.98
N ARG A 53 -10.44 5.73 8.66
CA ARG A 53 -9.54 6.89 8.49
C ARG A 53 -8.81 7.28 9.78
N ARG A 54 -9.20 6.78 10.96
CA ARG A 54 -8.50 7.05 12.23
C ARG A 54 -7.29 6.12 12.43
N GLN A 55 -7.30 4.94 11.82
CA GLN A 55 -6.17 3.98 11.88
C GLN A 55 -4.96 4.45 11.07
N VAL A 56 -5.19 5.22 10.01
CA VAL A 56 -4.15 6.00 9.35
C VAL A 56 -3.86 7.24 10.20
N GLY A 57 -2.94 7.11 11.15
CA GLY A 57 -2.63 8.16 12.12
C GLY A 57 -2.34 9.51 11.46
N ARG A 58 -2.53 10.62 12.21
CA ARG A 58 -2.25 12.00 11.77
C ARG A 58 -0.84 12.20 11.18
N GLU A 59 0.12 11.33 11.51
CA GLU A 59 1.50 11.34 10.99
C GLU A 59 1.66 10.66 9.64
N ALA A 60 0.74 9.77 9.23
CA ALA A 60 0.72 9.22 7.87
C ALA A 60 0.60 10.33 6.81
N ALA A 61 0.14 11.54 7.22
CA ALA A 61 0.12 12.78 6.44
C ALA A 61 1.51 13.31 6.04
N ARG A 62 2.60 12.72 6.54
CA ARG A 62 3.97 13.17 6.28
C ARG A 62 4.88 12.09 5.65
N GLY A 63 4.32 11.29 4.74
CA GLY A 63 5.13 10.46 3.85
C GLY A 63 5.32 9.01 4.30
N ASP A 64 4.28 8.40 4.88
CA ASP A 64 4.25 6.96 5.10
C ASP A 64 3.76 6.24 3.85
N SER A 65 4.53 5.25 3.40
CA SER A 65 4.20 4.44 2.22
C SER A 65 3.19 3.36 2.60
N LEU A 66 2.00 3.39 1.98
CA LEU A 66 1.01 2.33 2.11
C LEU A 66 1.34 1.17 1.18
N ARG A 67 1.41 -0.04 1.74
CA ARG A 67 1.42 -1.28 0.97
C ARG A 67 -0.02 -1.79 0.87
N ILE A 68 -0.63 -1.69 -0.30
CA ILE A 68 -1.89 -2.38 -0.61
C ILE A 68 -1.50 -3.74 -1.20
N GLY A 69 -1.77 -4.82 -0.45
CA GLY A 69 -1.75 -6.16 -1.04
C GLY A 69 -2.90 -6.27 -2.04
N GLN A 70 -2.64 -6.77 -3.25
CA GLN A 70 -3.71 -7.06 -4.21
C GLN A 70 -4.55 -8.20 -3.64
N GLY A 71 -5.83 -7.94 -3.36
CA GLY A 71 -6.78 -8.94 -2.89
C GLY A 71 -8.19 -8.42 -3.12
N ASN A 72 -8.98 -9.17 -3.90
CA ASN A 72 -10.41 -8.92 -4.06
C ASN A 72 -11.24 -9.58 -2.94
N ASP A 73 -10.57 -10.15 -1.94
CA ASP A 73 -11.19 -10.95 -0.91
C ASP A 73 -11.01 -10.25 0.44
N ALA A 74 -12.12 -10.10 1.16
CA ALA A 74 -12.10 -9.82 2.59
C ALA A 74 -11.16 -10.83 3.25
N VAL A 75 -10.05 -10.35 3.80
CA VAL A 75 -9.24 -11.18 4.69
C VAL A 75 -10.01 -11.26 5.99
N ASP A 76 -10.94 -12.22 6.05
CA ASP A 76 -11.41 -12.76 7.31
C ASP A 76 -10.17 -13.22 8.07
N GLY A 77 -10.00 -12.67 9.27
CA GLY A 77 -8.90 -13.04 10.14
C GLY A 77 -9.03 -14.49 10.57
N ASP A 78 -8.05 -15.32 10.23
CA ASP A 78 -7.40 -16.22 11.18
C ASP A 78 -6.13 -16.84 10.57
N ALA A 79 -5.22 -17.22 11.47
CA ALA A 79 -3.90 -17.90 11.32
C ALA A 79 -2.66 -17.04 11.03
#